data_AF-X1V2D3-F1
#
_entry.id   AF-X1V2D3-F1
#
_cell.length_a   1.000
_cell.length_b   1.000
_cell.length_c   1.000
_cell.angle_alpha   90.00
_cell.angle_beta   90.00
_cell.angle_gamma   90.00
#
_symmetry.space_group_name_H-M   'P 1'
#
loop_
_entity.id
_entity.type
_entity.pdbx_description
1 polymer ?
#
loop_
_entity_poly.entity_id
_entity_poly.type
_entity_poly.pdbx_seq_one_letter_code
_entity_poly.pdbx_strand_id
1 'polypeptide(L)' 'NVVLEAMACQRPVIATKVGGVPEAVVDGKTGILLEPRNPIALAQAMTRLAHDKDLRSKMGNNGRQNHQG' A
#
# COMPACT_ATOMS: atom_id res chain seq x y z
N ASN A 1 -4.10 -13.06 -5.45
CA ASN A 1 -4.40 -11.61 -5.51
C ASN A 1 -3.15 -10.89 -5.02
N VAL A 2 -2.44 -10.20 -5.93
CA VAL A 2 -1.10 -9.64 -5.67
C VAL A 2 -1.07 -8.68 -4.47
N VAL A 3 -2.16 -7.94 -4.22
CA VAL A 3 -2.26 -7.03 -3.07
C VAL A 3 -2.28 -7.80 -1.75
N LEU A 4 -3.09 -8.86 -1.67
CA LEU A 4 -3.21 -9.68 -0.45
C LEU A 4 -1.93 -10.46 -0.17
N GLU A 5 -1.27 -10.98 -1.22
CA GLU A 5 0.02 -11.67 -1.10
C GLU A 5 1.12 -10.71 -0.59
N ALA A 6 1.16 -9.47 -1.10
CA ALA A 6 2.08 -8.45 -0.62
C ALA A 6 1.83 -8.07 0.85
N MET A 7 0.55 -7.93 1.25
CA MET A 7 0.15 -7.68 2.64
C MET A 7 0.54 -8.84 3.56
N ALA A 8 0.32 -10.09 3.14
CA ALA A 8 0.77 -11.27 3.86
C ALA A 8 2.30 -11.28 4.05
N CYS A 9 3.05 -10.76 3.08
CA CYS A 9 4.51 -10.63 3.15
C CYS A 9 5.01 -9.40 3.95
N GLN A 10 4.14 -8.67 4.65
CA GLN A 10 4.49 -7.42 5.36
C GLN A 10 5.13 -6.36 4.46
N ARG A 11 4.68 -6.27 3.20
CA ARG A 11 5.19 -5.26 2.26
C ARG A 11 4.17 -4.13 2.11
N PRO A 12 4.60 -2.85 2.15
CA PRO A 12 3.71 -1.74 1.84
C PRO A 12 3.26 -1.83 0.38
N VAL A 13 1.98 -1.57 0.14
CA VAL A 13 1.37 -1.60 -1.21
C VAL A 13 1.15 -0.16 -1.70
N ILE A 14 1.52 0.10 -2.95
CA ILE A 14 1.13 1.30 -3.70
C ILE A 14 0.19 0.84 -4.81
N ALA A 15 -1.05 1.31 -4.84
CA ALA A 15 -2.03 0.87 -5.83
C ALA A 15 -2.98 2.00 -6.26
N THR A 16 -3.60 1.84 -7.42
CA THR A 16 -4.62 2.78 -7.91
C THR A 16 -6.00 2.46 -7.35
N LYS A 17 -6.83 3.48 -7.11
CA LYS A 17 -8.22 3.34 -6.63
C LYS A 17 -9.18 2.83 -7.71
N VAL A 18 -8.99 1.58 -8.14
CA VAL A 18 -9.80 0.93 -9.18
C VAL A 18 -10.20 -0.48 -8.76
N GLY A 19 -11.38 -0.92 -9.18
CA GLY A 19 -11.94 -2.23 -8.82
C GLY A 19 -12.04 -2.40 -7.30
N GLY A 20 -11.82 -3.62 -6.80
CA GLY A 20 -11.85 -3.95 -5.37
C GLY A 20 -10.58 -3.57 -4.58
N VAL A 21 -9.64 -2.80 -5.16
CA VAL A 21 -8.42 -2.38 -4.45
C VAL A 21 -8.73 -1.57 -3.18
N PRO A 22 -9.67 -0.60 -3.17
CA PRO A 22 -10.02 0.15 -1.97
C PRO A 22 -10.65 -0.68 -0.85
N GLU A 23 -11.16 -1.88 -1.17
CA GLU A 23 -11.72 -2.82 -0.19
C GLU A 23 -10.62 -3.56 0.59
N ALA A 24 -9.46 -3.76 -0.04
CA ALA A 24 -8.31 -4.45 0.56
C ALA A 24 -7.29 -3.48 1.20
N VAL A 25 -7.14 -2.27 0.65
CA VAL A 25 -6.11 -1.31 1.06
C VAL A 25 -6.74 -0.11 1.77
N VAL A 26 -6.32 0.13 3.01
CA VAL A 26 -6.67 1.34 3.76
C VAL A 26 -5.57 2.37 3.52
N ASP A 27 -5.92 3.43 2.79
CA ASP A 27 -4.98 4.51 2.44
C ASP A 27 -4.32 5.13 3.68
N GLY A 28 -3.01 5.34 3.60
CA GLY A 28 -2.17 5.83 4.69
C GLY A 28 -1.93 4.83 5.83
N LYS A 29 -2.69 3.73 5.92
CA LYS A 29 -2.60 2.76 7.02
C LYS A 29 -1.95 1.44 6.60
N THR A 30 -2.46 0.78 5.56
CA THR A 30 -1.93 -0.50 5.05
C THR A 30 -1.20 -0.35 3.71
N GLY A 31 -1.39 0.80 3.05
CA GLY A 31 -0.74 1.14 1.79
C GLY A 31 -1.02 2.59 1.39
N ILE A 32 -0.68 2.93 0.15
CA ILE A 32 -0.95 4.23 -0.45
C ILE A 32 -1.85 4.03 -1.68
N LEU A 33 -2.96 4.75 -1.71
CA LEU A 33 -3.90 4.75 -2.82
C LEU A 33 -3.75 6.03 -3.66
N LEU A 34 -3.57 5.86 -4.96
CA LEU A 34 -3.45 6.94 -5.93
C LEU A 34 -4.54 6.91 -7.00
N GLU A 35 -4.73 8.03 -7.68
CA GLU A 35 -5.57 8.09 -8.88
C GLU A 35 -4.90 7.38 -10.06
N PRO A 36 -5.67 6.71 -10.94
CA PRO A 36 -5.15 6.11 -12.15
C PRO A 36 -4.42 7.11 -13.05
N ARG A 37 -3.41 6.64 -13.78
CA ARG A 37 -2.65 7.44 -14.76
C ARG A 37 -1.97 8.68 -14.15
N ASN A 38 -1.61 8.61 -12.88
CA ASN A 38 -0.86 9.67 -12.20
C ASN A 38 0.58 9.22 -11.88
N PRO A 39 1.51 9.30 -12.86
CA PRO A 39 2.90 8.88 -12.65
C PRO A 39 3.65 9.75 -11.63
N ILE A 40 3.26 11.02 -11.47
CA ILE A 40 3.87 11.94 -10.49
C ILE A 40 3.54 11.46 -9.07
N ALA A 41 2.27 11.15 -8.79
CA ALA A 41 1.86 10.62 -7.49
C ALA A 41 2.52 9.27 -7.18
N LEU A 42 2.69 8.40 -8.19
CA LEU A 42 3.41 7.14 -8.04
C LEU A 42 4.87 7.37 -7.64
N ALA A 43 5.58 8.26 -8.36
CA ALA A 43 6.97 8.58 -8.07
C ALA A 43 7.15 9.17 -6.66
N GLN A 44 6.24 10.05 -6.25
CA GLN A 44 6.22 10.62 -4.89
C GLN A 44 5.98 9.54 -3.82
N ALA A 45 5.03 8.63 -4.03
CA ALA A 45 4.74 7.53 -3.11
C ALA A 45 5.94 6.58 -2.98
N MET A 46 6.57 6.22 -4.12
CA MET A 46 7.78 5.40 -4.15
C MET A 46 8.94 6.09 -3.41
N THR A 47 9.15 7.38 -3.66
CA THR A 47 10.20 8.19 -3.02
C THR A 47 9.98 8.27 -1.51
N ARG A 48 8.75 8.55 -1.08
CA ARG A 48 8.38 8.59 0.34
C ARG A 48 8.66 7.25 1.02
N LEU A 49 8.18 6.16 0.42
CA LEU A 49 8.41 4.83 0.98
C LEU A 49 9.87 4.43 0.90
N ALA A 50 10.68 4.87 -0.06
CA ALA A 50 12.11 4.57 -0.11
C ALA A 50 12.88 5.22 1.05
N HIS A 51 12.53 6.45 1.43
CA HIS A 51 13.24 7.20 2.46
C HIS A 51 12.70 6.97 3.88
N ASP A 52 11.46 6.52 4.03
CA ASP A 52 10.83 6.33 5.35
C ASP A 52 10.68 4.85 5.71
N LYS A 53 11.71 4.29 6.37
CA LYS A 53 11.72 2.88 6.80
C LYS A 53 10.61 2.57 7.81
N ASP A 54 10.33 3.49 8.72
CA ASP A 54 9.33 3.29 9.77
C ASP A 54 7.92 3.23 9.18
N LEU A 55 7.63 4.10 8.21
CA LEU A 55 6.39 4.07 7.47
C LEU A 55 6.22 2.75 6.71
N ARG A 56 7.27 2.25 6.03
CA ARG A 56 7.22 0.93 5.35
C ARG A 56 6.87 -0.18 6.33
N SER A 57 7.53 -0.22 7.48
CA SER A 57 7.30 -1.25 8.49
C SER A 57 5.90 -1.15 9.10
N LYS A 58 5.42 0.06 9.42
CA LYS A 58 4.06 0.28 9.93
C LYS A 58 3.01 -0.19 8.93
N MET A 59 3.12 0.22 7.67
CA MET A 59 2.16 -0.15 6.62
C MET A 59 2.16 -1.66 6.35
N GLY A 60 3.34 -2.28 6.25
CA GLY A 60 3.46 -3.74 6.06
C GLY A 60 2.84 -4.54 7.21
N ASN A 61 3.10 -4.14 8.46
CA ASN A 61 2.53 -4.80 9.64
C ASN A 61 1.01 -4.65 9.68
N ASN A 62 0.50 -3.45 9.45
CA ASN A 62 -0.94 -3.20 9.40
C ASN A 62 -1.60 -3.99 8.26
N GLY A 63 -0.93 -4.09 7.12
CA GLY A 63 -1.40 -4.89 5.98
C GLY A 63 -1.55 -6.37 6.33
N ARG A 64 -0.55 -6.97 6.99
CA ARG A 64 -0.64 -8.37 7.43
C ARG A 64 -1.78 -8.58 8.42
N GLN A 65 -1.96 -7.67 9.38
CA GLN A 65 -3.05 -7.75 10.37
C GLN A 65 -4.43 -7.66 9.71
N ASN A 66 -4.62 -6.72 8.77
CA ASN A 66 -5.86 -6.56 8.02
C ASN A 66 -6.20 -7.77 7.13
N HIS A 67 -5.22 -8.57 6.70
CA HIS A 67 -5.47 -9.78 5.92
C HIS A 67 -5.96 -10.96 6.77
N GLN A 68 -5.73 -10.94 8.08
CA GLN A 68 -6.10 -12.01 9.00
C GLN A 68 -7.46 -11.79 9.70
N GLY A 69 -8.12 -10.66 9.42
CA GLY A 69 -9.39 -10.26 10.01
C GLY A 69 -10.59 -10.42 9.07
#